data_AF-A0A5S8WF70-F1
#
_entry.id   AF-A0A5S8WF70-F1
#
_cell.length_a   1.000
_cell.length_b   1.000
_cell.length_c   1.000
_cell.angle_alpha   90.00
_cell.angle_beta   90.00
_cell.angle_gamma   90.00
#
_symmetry.space_group_name_H-M   'P 1'
#
loop_
_entity.id
_entity.type
_entity.pdbx_description
1 polymer ?
#
loop_
_entity_poly.entity_id
_entity_poly.type
_entity_poly.pdbx_seq_one_letter_code
_entity_poly.pdbx_strand_id
1 'polypeptide(L)'
;MPQTSRVLLIIDDSPEDRELYRRYLLRDRDHSYTVLEAGLGRRGLELWQQHHPDAVLLDYRLPDLDGLEFLAKLQPPPQQPYLPVIMITGQGNEAIAVQAMKAGAQDYLVKEQITPEELHLAVNGAIETVHLRTQLHQRIERERVVSQITQKIHQTLDLEEILQTTVTEVRQFLQADRVFVYRFQPDFSGIVVLESVGDNCVPVIDAQVEDQYFVETRGEDYRQGRIQAVADIYTAGLTECHVNLLAQFHIRANLVVPILHADALWGLLVVNQCSAPRQWQPLEIDLLKELATQLGIALQQAELYQQALEHHHHHH
;
A
#
# COMPACT_ATOMS: atom_id res chain seq x y z
N MET A 1 -14.42 -26.81 6.49
CA MET A 1 -13.59 -25.60 6.71
C MET A 1 -14.34 -24.41 6.13
N PRO A 2 -14.18 -23.17 6.62
CA PRO A 2 -14.81 -22.03 5.97
C PRO A 2 -14.30 -21.92 4.53
N GLN A 3 -15.20 -21.94 3.55
CA GLN A 3 -14.85 -21.71 2.15
C GLN A 3 -14.42 -20.26 2.00
N THR A 4 -13.27 -20.04 1.34
CA THR A 4 -12.84 -18.68 0.99
C THR A 4 -13.78 -18.15 -0.10
N SER A 5 -14.33 -16.95 0.08
CA SER A 5 -15.22 -16.33 -0.89
C SER A 5 -14.42 -15.49 -1.89
N ARG A 6 -14.72 -15.65 -3.18
CA ARG A 6 -14.03 -14.96 -4.29
C ARG A 6 -15.03 -14.40 -5.29
N VAL A 7 -14.69 -13.27 -5.89
CA VAL A 7 -15.44 -12.66 -7.00
C VAL A 7 -14.72 -12.95 -8.31
N LEU A 8 -15.38 -13.65 -9.23
CA LEU A 8 -14.84 -13.92 -10.56
C LEU A 8 -15.64 -13.18 -11.62
N LEU A 9 -14.95 -12.60 -12.58
CA LEU A 9 -15.56 -11.99 -13.75
C LEU A 9 -15.35 -12.87 -14.97
N ILE A 10 -16.44 -13.29 -15.61
CA ILE A 10 -16.42 -14.07 -16.86
C ILE A 10 -16.78 -13.13 -18.01
N ILE A 11 -15.89 -13.02 -18.99
CA ILE A 11 -16.06 -12.18 -20.17
C ILE A 11 -16.03 -13.10 -21.39
N ASP A 12 -17.21 -13.39 -21.92
CA ASP A 12 -17.38 -14.30 -23.07
C ASP A 12 -18.70 -13.94 -23.75
N ASP A 13 -18.73 -13.82 -25.08
CA ASP A 13 -19.94 -13.45 -25.81
C ASP A 13 -20.98 -14.58 -25.87
N SER A 14 -20.54 -15.83 -25.73
CA SER A 14 -21.37 -17.04 -25.70
C SER A 14 -22.07 -17.20 -24.33
N PRO A 15 -23.40 -17.05 -24.24
CA PRO A 15 -24.13 -17.28 -22.99
C PRO A 15 -24.04 -18.74 -22.51
N GLU A 16 -23.91 -19.69 -23.43
CA GLU A 16 -23.74 -21.11 -23.12
C GLU A 16 -22.40 -21.39 -22.42
N ASP A 17 -21.32 -20.75 -22.90
CA ASP A 17 -19.99 -20.89 -22.31
C ASP A 17 -19.95 -20.27 -20.91
N ARG A 18 -20.54 -19.08 -20.73
CA ARG A 18 -20.64 -18.43 -19.41
C ARG A 18 -21.38 -19.31 -18.39
N GLU A 19 -22.52 -19.89 -18.79
CA GLU A 19 -23.28 -20.80 -17.93
C GLU A 19 -22.51 -22.11 -17.65
N LEU A 20 -21.71 -22.60 -18.60
CA LEU A 20 -20.85 -23.76 -18.37
C LEU A 20 -19.78 -23.47 -17.31
N TYR A 21 -19.02 -22.39 -17.47
CA TYR A 21 -17.95 -22.00 -16.54
C TYR A 21 -18.51 -21.69 -15.15
N ARG A 22 -19.66 -21.01 -15.08
CA ARG A 22 -20.37 -20.77 -13.82
C ARG A 22 -20.70 -22.07 -13.10
N ARG A 23 -21.27 -23.05 -13.81
CA ARG A 23 -21.59 -24.37 -13.23
C ARG A 23 -20.34 -25.12 -12.77
N TYR A 24 -19.22 -24.99 -13.48
CA TYR A 24 -17.96 -25.58 -13.06
C TYR A 24 -17.44 -24.93 -11.79
N LEU A 25 -17.38 -23.60 -11.72
CA LEU A 25 -16.96 -22.86 -10.52
C LEU A 25 -17.82 -23.20 -9.30
N LEU A 26 -19.14 -23.30 -9.45
CA LEU A 26 -20.05 -23.64 -8.35
C LEU A 26 -19.90 -25.10 -7.84
N ARG A 27 -19.14 -25.95 -8.53
CA ARG A 27 -18.82 -27.32 -8.07
C ARG A 27 -17.55 -27.40 -7.22
N ASP A 28 -16.80 -26.30 -7.09
CA ASP A 28 -15.64 -26.25 -6.21
C ASP A 28 -16.07 -26.48 -4.75
N ARG A 29 -15.36 -27.36 -4.06
CA ARG A 29 -15.64 -27.72 -2.66
C ARG A 29 -14.86 -26.85 -1.68
N ASP A 30 -13.74 -26.28 -2.12
CA ASP A 30 -12.79 -25.57 -1.27
C ASP A 30 -13.05 -24.05 -1.29
N HIS A 31 -13.64 -23.53 -2.37
CA HIS A 31 -13.93 -22.12 -2.56
C HIS A 31 -15.40 -21.85 -2.88
N SER A 32 -15.86 -20.66 -2.51
CA SER A 32 -17.18 -20.14 -2.90
C SER A 32 -17.00 -18.96 -3.85
N TYR A 33 -17.77 -18.92 -4.94
CA TYR A 33 -17.61 -17.91 -5.98
C TYR A 33 -18.87 -17.06 -6.14
N THR A 34 -18.67 -15.74 -6.17
CA THR A 34 -19.60 -14.76 -6.70
C THR A 34 -19.21 -14.50 -8.15
N VAL A 35 -20.06 -14.88 -9.10
CA VAL A 35 -19.75 -14.77 -10.54
C VAL A 35 -20.41 -13.53 -11.12
N LEU A 36 -19.59 -12.66 -11.70
CA LEU A 36 -19.97 -11.54 -12.55
C LEU A 36 -19.81 -11.96 -14.02
N GLU A 37 -20.70 -11.50 -14.89
CA GLU A 37 -20.71 -11.88 -16.31
C GLU A 37 -20.77 -10.66 -17.22
N ALA A 38 -20.01 -10.71 -18.31
CA ALA A 38 -20.07 -9.75 -19.41
C ALA A 38 -20.00 -10.47 -20.75
N GLY A 39 -20.85 -10.05 -21.70
CA GLY A 39 -20.80 -10.54 -23.09
C GLY A 39 -19.85 -9.77 -24.01
N LEU A 40 -19.28 -8.66 -23.52
CA LEU A 40 -18.49 -7.70 -24.30
C LEU A 40 -17.29 -7.23 -23.48
N GLY A 41 -16.17 -6.98 -24.13
CA GLY A 41 -14.91 -6.57 -23.50
C GLY A 41 -15.04 -5.23 -22.77
N ARG A 42 -15.70 -4.24 -23.38
CA ARG A 42 -15.91 -2.92 -22.75
C ARG A 42 -16.72 -3.04 -21.46
N ARG A 43 -17.77 -3.87 -21.46
CA ARG A 43 -18.56 -4.11 -20.25
C ARG A 43 -17.75 -4.85 -19.18
N GLY A 44 -16.88 -5.75 -19.59
CA GLY A 44 -15.93 -6.41 -18.69
C GLY A 44 -15.01 -5.41 -17.98
N LEU A 45 -14.45 -4.43 -18.71
CA LEU A 45 -13.62 -3.37 -18.13
C LEU A 45 -14.38 -2.52 -17.09
N GLU A 46 -15.64 -2.17 -17.38
CA GLU A 46 -16.50 -1.45 -16.43
C GLU A 46 -16.75 -2.26 -15.15
N LEU A 47 -17.06 -3.55 -15.29
CA LEU A 47 -17.31 -4.43 -14.14
C LEU A 47 -16.04 -4.62 -13.30
N TRP A 48 -14.88 -4.75 -13.93
CA TRP A 48 -13.59 -4.80 -13.25
C TRP A 48 -13.36 -3.55 -12.39
N GLN A 49 -13.58 -2.36 -12.95
CA GLN A 49 -13.41 -1.10 -12.23
C GLN A 49 -14.41 -0.91 -11.08
N GLN A 50 -15.64 -1.42 -11.23
CA GLN A 50 -16.70 -1.24 -10.23
C GLN A 50 -16.65 -2.24 -9.08
N HIS A 51 -16.24 -3.49 -9.35
CA HIS A 51 -16.38 -4.59 -8.39
C HIS A 51 -15.04 -5.19 -7.94
N HIS A 52 -13.93 -4.83 -8.57
CA HIS A 52 -12.59 -5.33 -8.24
C HIS A 52 -12.54 -6.86 -8.08
N PRO A 53 -12.86 -7.64 -9.14
CA PRO A 53 -12.85 -9.10 -9.08
C PRO A 53 -11.45 -9.65 -8.73
N ASP A 54 -11.43 -10.82 -8.08
CA ASP A 54 -10.22 -11.54 -7.71
C ASP A 54 -9.53 -12.19 -8.92
N ALA A 55 -10.28 -12.51 -9.98
CA ALA A 55 -9.75 -13.00 -11.25
C ALA A 55 -10.75 -12.82 -12.39
N VAL A 56 -10.22 -12.85 -13.61
CA VAL A 56 -11.00 -12.74 -14.86
C VAL A 56 -10.79 -13.99 -15.71
N LEU A 57 -11.89 -14.59 -16.13
CA LEU A 57 -11.92 -15.54 -17.25
C LEU A 57 -12.26 -14.74 -18.52
N LEU A 58 -11.32 -14.66 -19.46
CA LEU A 58 -11.42 -13.77 -20.62
C LEU A 58 -11.39 -14.58 -21.91
N ASP A 59 -12.49 -14.59 -22.66
CA ASP A 59 -12.47 -15.11 -24.02
C ASP A 59 -11.58 -14.26 -24.93
N TYR A 60 -10.84 -14.93 -25.81
CA TYR A 60 -9.94 -14.27 -26.75
C TYR A 60 -10.67 -13.47 -27.84
N ARG A 61 -11.85 -13.90 -28.30
CA ARG A 61 -12.59 -13.30 -29.43
C ARG A 61 -13.92 -12.70 -28.98
N LEU A 62 -13.86 -11.51 -28.42
CA LEU A 62 -15.08 -10.75 -28.13
C LEU A 62 -15.51 -9.92 -29.35
N PRO A 63 -16.81 -9.63 -29.52
CA PRO A 63 -17.33 -8.85 -30.64
C PRO A 63 -16.79 -7.42 -30.75
N ASP A 64 -16.36 -6.81 -29.64
CA ASP A 64 -16.01 -5.39 -29.54
C ASP A 64 -14.52 -5.12 -29.23
N LEU A 65 -13.77 -6.14 -28.81
CA LEU A 65 -12.38 -6.05 -28.37
C LEU A 65 -11.74 -7.44 -28.39
N ASP A 66 -10.51 -7.59 -28.90
CA ASP A 66 -9.82 -8.86 -28.71
C ASP A 66 -9.23 -8.97 -27.29
N GLY A 67 -8.98 -10.20 -26.82
CA GLY A 67 -8.49 -10.42 -25.46
C GLY A 67 -7.10 -9.82 -25.20
N LEU A 68 -6.27 -9.61 -26.23
CA LEU A 68 -4.96 -8.96 -26.07
C LEU A 68 -5.10 -7.45 -25.92
N GLU A 69 -6.02 -6.83 -26.67
CA GLU A 69 -6.41 -5.43 -26.50
C GLU A 69 -7.03 -5.18 -25.13
N PHE A 70 -7.79 -6.15 -24.59
CA PHE A 70 -8.27 -6.10 -23.20
C PHE A 70 -7.11 -6.07 -22.22
N LEU A 71 -6.16 -7.02 -22.32
CA LEU A 71 -4.96 -7.06 -21.47
C LEU A 71 -4.14 -5.75 -21.56
N ALA A 72 -4.01 -5.18 -22.75
CA ALA A 72 -3.31 -3.90 -22.94
C ALA A 72 -4.02 -2.73 -22.22
N LYS A 73 -5.35 -2.77 -22.10
CA LYS A 73 -6.14 -1.78 -21.36
C LYS A 73 -6.17 -2.04 -19.84
N LEU A 74 -5.83 -3.24 -19.42
CA LEU A 74 -5.70 -3.59 -18.01
C LEU A 74 -4.39 -3.10 -17.38
N GLN A 75 -3.47 -2.47 -18.12
CA GLN A 75 -2.22 -1.96 -17.54
C GLN A 75 -2.54 -1.16 -16.29
N PRO A 76 -2.26 -1.74 -15.10
CA PRO A 76 -2.72 -1.11 -13.89
C PRO A 76 -1.89 0.18 -13.72
N PRO A 77 -2.45 1.22 -13.08
CA PRO A 77 -1.57 2.20 -12.45
C PRO A 77 -0.57 1.44 -11.56
N PRO A 78 0.64 1.97 -11.32
CA PRO A 78 1.75 1.26 -10.66
C PRO A 78 1.47 0.69 -9.24
N GLN A 79 0.24 0.77 -8.76
CA GLN A 79 -0.19 0.71 -7.37
C GLN A 79 -1.38 -0.26 -7.16
N GLN A 80 -1.96 -0.81 -8.23
CA GLN A 80 -2.99 -1.85 -8.10
C GLN A 80 -2.35 -3.25 -8.17
N PRO A 81 -2.82 -4.20 -7.34
CA PRO A 81 -2.44 -5.60 -7.51
C PRO A 81 -2.75 -6.00 -8.95
N TYR A 82 -1.83 -6.73 -9.57
CA TYR A 82 -2.06 -7.27 -10.91
C TYR A 82 -3.39 -8.03 -10.89
N LEU A 83 -4.26 -7.81 -11.89
CA LEU A 83 -5.49 -8.58 -12.00
C LEU A 83 -5.13 -9.96 -12.57
N PRO A 84 -5.45 -11.08 -11.90
CA PRO A 84 -5.22 -12.39 -12.48
C PRO A 84 -6.18 -12.60 -13.66
N VAL A 85 -5.63 -12.83 -14.85
CA VAL A 85 -6.38 -13.09 -16.08
C VAL A 85 -6.04 -14.47 -16.60
N ILE A 86 -7.07 -15.29 -16.76
CA ILE A 86 -7.01 -16.59 -17.41
C ILE A 86 -7.65 -16.43 -18.79
N MET A 87 -6.87 -16.67 -19.83
CA MET A 87 -7.33 -16.54 -21.21
C MET A 87 -8.04 -17.81 -21.65
N ILE A 88 -9.28 -17.68 -22.10
CA ILE A 88 -10.04 -18.77 -22.71
C ILE A 88 -9.92 -18.64 -24.22
N THR A 89 -9.35 -19.66 -24.85
CA THR A 89 -9.04 -19.65 -26.29
C THR A 89 -9.82 -20.75 -27.01
N GLY A 90 -10.26 -20.45 -28.24
CA GLY A 90 -10.77 -21.47 -29.16
C GLY A 90 -9.64 -22.39 -29.68
N GLN A 91 -9.88 -23.11 -30.78
CA GLN A 91 -8.96 -24.15 -31.30
C GLN A 91 -7.47 -23.79 -31.19
N GLY A 92 -6.75 -24.68 -30.50
CA GLY A 92 -5.42 -24.50 -29.91
C GLY A 92 -4.31 -24.13 -30.90
N ASN A 93 -4.19 -22.83 -31.17
CA ASN A 93 -2.96 -22.29 -31.71
C ASN A 93 -2.04 -21.91 -30.53
N GLU A 94 -1.03 -22.72 -30.26
CA GLU A 94 -0.02 -22.46 -29.22
C GLU A 94 0.60 -21.05 -29.33
N ALA A 95 0.64 -20.47 -30.55
CA ALA A 95 1.10 -19.10 -30.75
C ALA A 95 0.22 -18.05 -30.04
N ILE A 96 -1.10 -18.27 -29.96
CA ILE A 96 -2.03 -17.39 -29.23
C ILE A 96 -1.78 -17.50 -27.73
N ALA A 97 -1.58 -18.71 -27.20
CA ALA A 97 -1.22 -18.91 -25.80
C ALA A 97 0.08 -18.18 -25.45
N VAL A 98 1.12 -18.30 -26.29
CA VAL A 98 2.39 -17.58 -26.10
C VAL A 98 2.20 -16.06 -26.11
N GLN A 99 1.34 -15.54 -27.00
CA GLN A 99 1.04 -14.10 -27.05
C GLN A 99 0.28 -13.63 -25.81
N ALA A 100 -0.72 -14.39 -25.37
CA ALA A 100 -1.49 -14.11 -24.16
C ALA A 100 -0.59 -14.03 -22.92
N MET A 101 0.30 -15.02 -22.72
CA MET A 101 1.22 -15.02 -21.59
C MET A 101 2.20 -13.84 -21.64
N LYS A 102 2.69 -13.47 -22.84
CA LYS A 102 3.55 -12.29 -23.03
C LYS A 102 2.80 -10.97 -22.78
N ALA A 103 1.50 -10.93 -23.05
CA ALA A 103 0.65 -9.76 -22.82
C ALA A 103 0.21 -9.62 -21.35
N GLY A 104 0.52 -10.59 -20.49
CA GLY A 104 0.29 -10.50 -19.05
C GLY A 104 -0.78 -11.43 -18.48
N ALA A 105 -1.36 -12.32 -19.30
CA ALA A 105 -2.21 -13.40 -18.79
C ALA A 105 -1.39 -14.33 -17.88
N GLN A 106 -2.02 -14.83 -16.82
CA GLN A 106 -1.41 -15.73 -15.85
C GLN A 106 -1.47 -17.18 -16.29
N ASP A 107 -2.54 -17.53 -17.02
CA ASP A 107 -2.77 -18.87 -17.53
C ASP A 107 -3.68 -18.81 -18.75
N TYR A 108 -3.84 -19.95 -19.43
CA TYR A 108 -4.80 -20.09 -20.51
C TYR A 108 -5.49 -21.46 -20.49
N LEU A 109 -6.72 -21.50 -21.01
CA LEU A 109 -7.52 -22.70 -21.17
C LEU A 109 -8.02 -22.79 -22.62
N VAL A 110 -8.13 -24.03 -23.13
CA VAL A 110 -8.66 -24.29 -24.47
C VAL A 110 -10.12 -24.72 -24.34
N LYS A 111 -11.06 -23.93 -24.89
CA LYS A 111 -12.52 -24.07 -24.72
C LYS A 111 -13.04 -25.50 -24.81
N GLU A 112 -12.59 -26.23 -25.84
CA GLU A 112 -13.06 -27.59 -26.16
C GLU A 112 -12.62 -28.65 -25.15
N GLN A 113 -11.65 -28.33 -24.30
CA GLN A 113 -11.03 -29.28 -23.37
C GLN A 113 -11.32 -28.93 -21.89
N ILE A 114 -12.00 -27.81 -21.61
CA ILE A 114 -12.19 -27.32 -20.24
C ILE A 114 -12.99 -28.33 -19.41
N THR A 115 -12.33 -28.89 -18.40
CA THR A 115 -12.96 -29.65 -17.32
C THR A 115 -13.16 -28.77 -16.07
N PRO A 116 -14.06 -29.16 -15.14
CA PRO A 116 -14.20 -28.46 -13.86
C PRO A 116 -12.86 -28.38 -13.10
N GLU A 117 -12.11 -29.48 -13.08
CA GLU A 117 -10.85 -29.59 -12.34
C GLU A 117 -9.76 -28.67 -12.92
N GLU A 118 -9.63 -28.60 -14.25
CA GLU A 118 -8.68 -27.69 -14.91
C GLU A 118 -9.07 -26.23 -14.69
N LEU A 119 -10.36 -25.90 -14.76
CA LEU A 119 -10.82 -24.54 -14.51
C LEU A 119 -10.50 -24.09 -13.08
N HIS A 120 -10.75 -24.95 -12.09
CA HIS A 120 -10.42 -24.66 -10.69
C HIS A 120 -8.92 -24.49 -10.50
N LEU A 121 -8.11 -25.36 -11.11
CA LEU A 121 -6.65 -25.30 -11.01
C LEU A 121 -6.11 -24.00 -11.61
N ALA A 122 -6.55 -23.62 -12.82
CA ALA A 122 -6.12 -22.41 -13.50
C ALA A 122 -6.51 -21.15 -12.71
N VAL A 123 -7.75 -21.08 -12.21
CA VAL A 123 -8.22 -19.95 -11.40
C VAL A 123 -7.42 -19.85 -10.10
N ASN A 124 -7.28 -20.94 -9.37
CA ASN A 124 -6.56 -20.95 -8.09
C ASN A 124 -5.08 -20.60 -8.29
N GLY A 125 -4.43 -21.21 -9.29
CA GLY A 125 -3.03 -20.98 -9.62
C GLY A 125 -2.74 -19.54 -10.07
N ALA A 126 -3.62 -18.95 -10.90
CA ALA A 126 -3.50 -17.57 -11.32
C ALA A 126 -3.61 -16.58 -10.16
N ILE A 127 -4.63 -16.76 -9.29
CA ILE A 127 -4.83 -15.92 -8.10
C ILE A 127 -3.63 -16.03 -7.17
N GLU A 128 -3.17 -17.23 -6.86
CA GLU A 128 -2.05 -17.46 -5.95
C GLU A 128 -0.74 -16.90 -6.50
N THR A 129 -0.46 -17.11 -7.80
CA THR A 129 0.75 -16.60 -8.46
C THR A 129 0.82 -15.08 -8.39
N VAL A 130 -0.29 -14.41 -8.68
CA VAL A 130 -0.36 -12.95 -8.65
C VAL A 130 -0.29 -12.41 -7.23
N HIS A 131 -0.92 -13.10 -6.28
CA HIS A 131 -0.81 -12.76 -4.87
C HIS A 131 0.65 -12.82 -4.38
N LEU A 132 1.34 -13.93 -4.67
CA LEU A 132 2.75 -14.12 -4.32
C LEU A 132 3.65 -13.06 -5.01
N ARG A 133 3.42 -12.79 -6.30
CA ARG A 133 4.18 -11.77 -7.04
C ARG A 133 4.01 -10.38 -6.44
N THR A 134 2.79 -10.04 -6.02
CA THR A 134 2.47 -8.77 -5.38
C THR A 134 3.16 -8.65 -4.02
N GLN A 135 3.11 -9.71 -3.20
CA GLN A 135 3.82 -9.75 -1.91
C GLN A 135 5.34 -9.62 -2.08
N LEU A 136 5.91 -10.27 -3.10
CA LEU A 136 7.34 -10.17 -3.39
C LEU A 136 7.74 -8.74 -3.79
N HIS A 137 6.98 -8.10 -4.68
CA HIS A 137 7.23 -6.71 -5.07
C HIS A 137 7.15 -5.77 -3.86
N GLN A 138 6.14 -5.94 -3.00
CA GLN A 138 6.02 -5.17 -1.77
C GLN A 138 7.22 -5.36 -0.82
N ARG A 139 7.74 -6.59 -0.70
CA ARG A 139 8.95 -6.85 0.11
C ARG A 139 10.20 -6.18 -0.47
N ILE A 140 10.40 -6.30 -1.78
CA ILE A 140 11.55 -5.69 -2.46
C ILE A 140 11.53 -4.17 -2.31
N GLU A 141 10.37 -3.54 -2.55
CA GLU A 141 10.26 -2.08 -2.42
C GLU A 141 10.44 -1.61 -0.97
N ARG A 142 9.92 -2.37 0.02
CA ARG A 142 10.17 -2.07 1.43
C ARG A 142 11.67 -2.11 1.75
N GLU A 143 12.36 -3.17 1.35
CA GLU A 143 13.81 -3.30 1.55
C GLU A 143 14.59 -2.20 0.82
N ARG A 144 14.14 -1.79 -0.37
CA ARG A 144 14.73 -0.68 -1.13
C ARG A 144 14.65 0.63 -0.35
N VAL A 145 13.47 0.99 0.19
CA VAL A 145 13.28 2.23 0.96
C VAL A 145 14.11 2.23 2.23
N VAL A 146 14.08 1.13 2.98
CA VAL A 146 14.89 0.99 4.21
C VAL A 146 16.39 1.11 3.89
N SER A 147 16.85 0.43 2.84
CA SER A 147 18.25 0.46 2.41
C SER A 147 18.69 1.86 1.98
N GLN A 148 17.87 2.58 1.21
CA GLN A 148 18.19 3.95 0.78
C GLN A 148 18.31 4.91 1.96
N ILE A 149 17.37 4.86 2.91
CA ILE A 149 17.41 5.71 4.10
C ILE A 149 18.63 5.36 4.96
N THR A 150 18.90 4.07 5.16
CA THR A 150 20.09 3.58 5.90
C THR A 150 21.39 4.04 5.23
N GLN A 151 21.47 3.96 3.91
CA GLN A 151 22.62 4.45 3.15
C GLN A 151 22.80 5.96 3.32
N LYS A 152 21.69 6.73 3.30
CA LYS A 152 21.75 8.18 3.51
C LYS A 152 22.26 8.53 4.90
N ILE A 153 21.79 7.82 5.93
CA ILE A 153 22.27 7.94 7.32
C ILE A 153 23.79 7.73 7.40
N HIS A 154 24.35 6.79 6.63
CA HIS A 154 25.79 6.54 6.62
C HIS A 154 26.61 7.51 5.76
N GLN A 155 25.99 8.23 4.82
CA GLN A 155 26.68 9.11 3.87
C GLN A 155 26.83 10.56 4.37
N THR A 156 25.91 11.02 5.20
CA THR A 156 25.90 12.38 5.73
C THR A 156 25.65 12.35 7.23
N LEU A 157 26.20 13.34 7.93
CA LEU A 157 25.89 13.60 9.34
C LEU A 157 24.90 14.78 9.47
N ASP A 158 24.40 15.28 8.33
CA ASP A 158 23.39 16.32 8.28
C ASP A 158 22.01 15.72 8.58
N LEU A 159 21.54 15.99 9.79
CA LEU A 159 20.25 15.51 10.27
C LEU A 159 19.09 16.02 9.42
N GLU A 160 19.15 17.27 8.93
CA GLU A 160 18.09 17.87 8.13
C GLU A 160 17.96 17.13 6.80
N GLU A 161 19.08 16.79 6.17
CA GLU A 161 19.13 16.03 4.92
C GLU A 161 18.58 14.59 5.07
N ILE A 162 18.91 13.91 6.18
CA ILE A 162 18.42 12.57 6.51
C ILE A 162 16.90 12.58 6.70
N LEU A 163 16.41 13.51 7.51
CA LEU A 163 14.99 13.62 7.80
C LEU A 163 14.19 14.03 6.55
N GLN A 164 14.71 14.95 5.72
CA GLN A 164 14.06 15.39 4.48
C GLN A 164 13.94 14.23 3.48
N THR A 165 15.00 13.43 3.34
CA THR A 165 14.98 12.24 2.50
C THR A 165 13.95 11.25 3.04
N THR A 166 13.91 11.05 4.35
CA THR A 166 12.97 10.11 4.99
C THR A 166 11.51 10.50 4.76
N VAL A 167 11.12 11.76 5.03
CA VAL A 167 9.73 12.19 4.81
C VAL A 167 9.32 12.10 3.34
N THR A 168 10.27 12.32 2.42
CA THR A 168 10.02 12.24 0.97
C THR A 168 9.83 10.80 0.51
N GLU A 169 10.75 9.90 0.85
CA GLU A 169 10.69 8.49 0.46
C GLU A 169 9.50 7.77 1.09
N VAL A 170 9.20 8.04 2.37
CA VAL A 170 8.03 7.47 3.05
C VAL A 170 6.73 7.94 2.40
N ARG A 171 6.62 9.23 2.06
CA ARG A 171 5.42 9.75 1.38
C ARG A 171 5.22 9.10 0.03
N GLN A 172 6.29 8.96 -0.76
CA GLN A 172 6.23 8.35 -2.09
C GLN A 172 5.91 6.85 -2.02
N PHE A 173 6.55 6.12 -1.10
CA PHE A 173 6.33 4.69 -0.92
C PHE A 173 4.89 4.40 -0.46
N LEU A 174 4.41 5.11 0.57
CA LEU A 174 3.06 4.93 1.09
C LEU A 174 1.99 5.62 0.23
N GLN A 175 2.38 6.50 -0.70
CA GLN A 175 1.45 7.38 -1.42
C GLN A 175 0.50 8.11 -0.47
N ALA A 176 1.03 8.52 0.68
CA ALA A 176 0.30 9.30 1.63
C ALA A 176 0.21 10.75 1.14
N ASP A 177 -0.84 11.46 1.57
CA ASP A 177 -0.99 12.86 1.18
C ASP A 177 0.06 13.74 1.89
N ARG A 178 0.50 13.36 3.09
CA ARG A 178 1.52 14.09 3.85
C ARG A 178 2.32 13.19 4.78
N VAL A 179 3.62 13.46 4.90
CA VAL A 179 4.51 12.88 5.90
C VAL A 179 5.35 13.99 6.51
N PHE A 180 5.47 14.02 7.84
CA PHE A 180 6.26 15.03 8.52
C PHE A 180 6.91 14.49 9.80
N VAL A 181 7.92 15.22 10.26
CA VAL A 181 8.59 14.96 11.53
C VAL A 181 8.18 16.04 12.51
N TYR A 182 7.59 15.60 13.63
CA TYR A 182 7.24 16.45 14.76
C TYR A 182 8.32 16.34 15.82
N ARG A 183 8.96 17.44 16.18
CA ARG A 183 10.02 17.47 17.19
C ARG A 183 9.49 18.05 18.50
N PHE A 184 9.72 17.35 19.60
CA PHE A 184 9.41 17.88 20.93
C PHE A 184 10.46 18.91 21.38
N GLN A 185 9.98 19.94 22.06
CA GLN A 185 10.79 20.90 22.81
C GLN A 185 10.90 20.45 24.28
N PRO A 186 11.80 21.04 25.10
CA PRO A 186 11.98 20.66 26.50
C PRO A 186 10.71 20.75 27.36
N ASP A 187 9.78 21.63 26.97
CA ASP A 187 8.47 21.82 27.61
C ASP A 187 7.37 20.89 27.08
N PHE A 188 7.70 19.94 26.19
CA PHE A 188 6.79 19.03 25.50
C PHE A 188 5.80 19.70 24.52
N SER A 189 5.93 21.01 24.27
CA SER A 189 5.42 21.58 23.03
C SER A 189 6.18 20.98 21.85
N GLY A 190 5.65 21.07 20.64
CA GLY A 190 6.41 20.61 19.49
C GLY A 190 6.08 21.34 18.22
N ILE A 191 7.01 21.18 17.28
CA ILE A 191 7.05 21.89 16.02
C ILE A 191 7.22 20.87 14.90
N VAL A 192 6.58 21.13 13.77
CA VAL A 192 6.85 20.39 12.55
C VAL A 192 8.15 20.92 11.96
N VAL A 193 9.22 20.12 12.04
CA VAL A 193 10.56 20.55 11.57
C VAL A 193 10.76 20.32 10.09
N LEU A 194 10.15 19.27 9.54
CA LEU A 194 10.27 18.87 8.14
C LEU A 194 8.99 18.22 7.66
N GLU A 195 8.65 18.46 6.40
CA GLU A 195 7.40 18.02 5.79
C GLU A 195 7.63 17.64 4.32
N SER A 196 6.99 16.55 3.91
CA SER A 196 6.69 16.25 2.51
C SER A 196 5.18 16.24 2.36
N VAL A 197 4.66 17.08 1.46
CA VAL A 197 3.22 17.26 1.26
C VAL A 197 2.88 17.11 -0.23
N GLY A 198 1.79 16.41 -0.51
CA GLY A 198 1.19 16.33 -1.84
C GLY A 198 0.06 17.35 -2.00
N ASP A 199 -0.48 17.45 -3.21
CA ASP A 199 -1.47 18.49 -3.57
C ASP A 199 -2.79 18.43 -2.77
N ASN A 200 -3.07 17.28 -2.12
CA ASN A 200 -4.31 17.01 -1.40
C ASN A 200 -4.31 17.48 0.06
N CYS A 201 -3.18 17.94 0.61
CA CYS A 201 -3.08 18.42 1.99
C CYS A 201 -2.57 19.87 2.03
N VAL A 202 -2.97 20.60 3.08
CA VAL A 202 -2.38 21.91 3.40
C VAL A 202 -1.04 21.70 4.11
N PRO A 203 0.03 22.44 3.76
CA PRO A 203 1.29 22.36 4.50
C PRO A 203 1.12 22.73 5.97
N VAL A 204 1.83 22.03 6.86
CA VAL A 204 1.86 22.29 8.31
C VAL A 204 3.28 22.52 8.84
N ILE A 205 4.26 22.71 7.95
CA ILE A 205 5.59 23.17 8.32
C ILE A 205 5.51 24.42 9.22
N ASP A 206 6.36 24.47 10.25
CA ASP A 206 6.40 25.53 11.27
C ASP A 206 5.12 25.71 12.09
N ALA A 207 4.11 24.85 11.93
CA ALA A 207 2.95 24.88 12.79
C ALA A 207 3.34 24.47 14.22
N GLN A 208 3.08 25.36 15.17
CA GLN A 208 3.08 25.01 16.58
C GLN A 208 1.80 24.26 16.88
N VAL A 209 1.90 22.94 17.00
CA VAL A 209 0.75 22.08 17.34
C VAL A 209 0.83 21.78 18.82
N GLU A 210 0.04 22.49 19.61
CA GLU A 210 -0.09 22.18 21.03
C GLU A 210 -1.19 21.14 21.22
N ASP A 211 -0.79 19.87 21.31
CA ASP A 211 -1.72 18.78 21.65
C ASP A 211 -1.74 18.60 23.17
N GLN A 212 -2.91 18.87 23.77
CA GLN A 212 -3.13 18.73 25.21
C GLN A 212 -2.78 17.32 25.72
N TYR A 213 -2.91 16.28 24.89
CA TYR A 213 -2.49 14.94 25.26
C TYR A 213 -1.00 14.88 25.62
N PHE A 214 -0.12 15.52 24.83
CA PHE A 214 1.32 15.51 25.11
C PHE A 214 1.69 16.42 26.28
N VAL A 215 0.93 17.51 26.49
CA VAL A 215 1.11 18.39 27.66
C VAL A 215 0.78 17.64 28.96
N GLU A 216 -0.31 16.87 28.98
CA GLU A 216 -0.78 16.17 30.17
C GLU A 216 -0.03 14.85 30.45
N THR A 217 0.21 14.06 29.41
CA THR A 217 0.77 12.69 29.55
C THR A 217 2.28 12.64 29.30
N ARG A 218 2.87 13.72 28.78
CA ARG A 218 4.27 13.77 28.32
C ARG A 218 4.61 12.68 27.31
N GLY A 219 3.60 12.14 26.60
CA GLY A 219 3.75 11.09 25.61
C GLY A 219 4.31 9.78 26.17
N GLU A 220 4.02 9.45 27.44
CA GLU A 220 4.61 8.27 28.10
C GLU A 220 4.31 6.96 27.36
N ASP A 221 3.11 6.82 26.81
CA ASP A 221 2.77 5.66 25.99
C ASP A 221 3.68 5.56 24.75
N TYR A 222 4.03 6.69 24.14
CA TYR A 222 4.91 6.74 22.96
C TYR A 222 6.37 6.45 23.32
N ARG A 223 6.84 6.80 24.54
CA ARG A 223 8.14 6.29 25.04
C ARG A 223 8.16 4.78 25.15
N GLN A 224 7.03 4.17 25.52
CA GLN A 224 6.89 2.71 25.60
C GLN A 224 6.68 2.06 24.21
N GLY A 225 6.81 2.81 23.12
CA GLY A 225 6.70 2.30 21.75
C GLY A 225 5.27 2.20 21.23
N ARG A 226 4.31 2.94 21.81
CA ARG A 226 2.94 3.05 21.27
C ARG A 226 2.98 3.54 19.83
N ILE A 227 2.21 2.85 18.99
CA ILE A 227 1.91 3.26 17.62
C ILE A 227 0.43 3.60 17.57
N GLN A 228 0.09 4.74 16.97
CA GLN A 228 -1.31 5.12 16.77
C GLN A 228 -1.62 5.05 15.28
N ALA A 229 -2.52 4.14 14.90
CA ALA A 229 -3.03 4.00 13.54
C ALA A 229 -4.54 4.27 13.54
N VAL A 230 -4.93 5.47 13.12
CA VAL A 230 -6.33 5.92 13.04
C VAL A 230 -6.76 5.94 11.58
N ALA A 231 -7.78 5.14 11.26
CA ALA A 231 -8.28 5.01 9.88
C ALA A 231 -9.25 6.14 9.48
N ASP A 232 -10.06 6.61 10.42
CA ASP A 232 -10.87 7.83 10.30
C ASP A 232 -10.97 8.53 11.67
N ILE A 233 -10.58 9.80 11.74
CA ILE A 233 -10.62 10.59 12.98
C ILE A 233 -12.04 10.72 13.54
N TYR A 234 -13.07 10.70 12.68
CA TYR A 234 -14.47 10.86 13.09
C TYR A 234 -15.08 9.58 13.67
N THR A 235 -14.48 8.41 13.43
CA THR A 235 -15.02 7.12 13.89
C THR A 235 -14.10 6.38 14.86
N ALA A 236 -12.90 6.91 15.13
CA ALA A 236 -11.89 6.25 15.96
C ALA A 236 -12.11 6.38 17.48
N GLY A 237 -13.19 7.05 17.92
CA GLY A 237 -13.47 7.26 19.35
C GLY A 237 -12.46 8.20 20.02
N LEU A 238 -11.86 9.12 19.26
CA LEU A 238 -11.00 10.17 19.79
C LEU A 238 -11.83 11.21 20.56
N THR A 239 -11.17 11.95 21.45
CA THR A 239 -11.82 13.08 22.15
C THR A 239 -12.16 14.18 21.16
N GLU A 240 -13.26 14.91 21.40
CA GLU A 240 -13.73 15.97 20.51
C GLU A 240 -12.67 17.07 20.29
N CYS A 241 -11.91 17.41 21.34
CA CYS A 241 -10.78 18.33 21.24
C CYS A 241 -9.72 17.85 20.25
N HIS A 242 -9.36 16.56 20.29
CA HIS A 242 -8.34 15.99 19.41
C HIS A 242 -8.87 15.83 17.97
N VAL A 243 -10.15 15.49 17.79
CA VAL A 243 -10.78 15.49 16.46
C VAL A 243 -10.74 16.89 15.85
N ASN A 244 -11.10 17.94 16.61
CA ASN A 244 -11.07 19.32 16.12
C ASN A 244 -9.64 19.76 15.74
N LEU A 245 -8.63 19.39 16.53
CA LEU A 245 -7.23 19.64 16.23
C LEU A 245 -6.79 18.97 14.92
N LEU A 246 -7.19 17.73 14.66
CA LEU A 246 -6.83 17.03 13.42
C LEU A 246 -7.64 17.53 12.22
N ALA A 247 -8.93 17.86 12.43
CA ALA A 247 -9.83 18.35 11.40
C ALA A 247 -9.42 19.72 10.86
N GLN A 248 -8.83 20.61 11.69
CA GLN A 248 -8.34 21.91 11.23
C GLN A 248 -7.26 21.78 10.14
N PHE A 249 -6.50 20.67 10.16
CA PHE A 249 -5.47 20.35 9.18
C PHE A 249 -5.97 19.42 8.07
N HIS A 250 -7.29 19.28 7.94
CA HIS A 250 -7.98 18.44 6.96
C HIS A 250 -7.58 16.96 7.00
N ILE A 251 -7.15 16.46 8.17
CA ILE A 251 -6.73 15.07 8.33
C ILE A 251 -7.97 14.18 8.39
N ARG A 252 -7.95 13.07 7.64
CA ARG A 252 -8.95 11.99 7.72
C ARG A 252 -8.38 10.76 8.39
N ALA A 253 -7.21 10.31 7.97
CA ALA A 253 -6.50 9.20 8.59
C ALA A 253 -5.13 9.65 9.09
N ASN A 254 -4.68 9.08 10.20
CA ASN A 254 -3.44 9.47 10.87
C ASN A 254 -2.67 8.24 11.35
N LEU A 255 -1.40 8.13 10.99
CA LEU A 255 -0.48 7.12 11.49
C LEU A 255 0.72 7.81 12.15
N VAL A 256 0.97 7.48 13.42
CA VAL A 256 1.99 8.13 14.25
C VAL A 256 2.87 7.07 14.89
N VAL A 257 4.18 7.20 14.68
CA VAL A 257 5.20 6.36 15.33
C VAL A 257 6.24 7.22 16.08
N PRO A 258 6.74 6.76 17.23
CA PRO A 258 7.72 7.50 18.02
C PRO A 258 9.12 7.37 17.43
N ILE A 259 9.86 8.48 17.40
CA ILE A 259 11.30 8.52 17.17
C ILE A 259 11.97 8.63 18.54
N LEU A 260 12.67 7.58 18.93
CA LEU A 260 13.35 7.50 20.22
C LEU A 260 14.85 7.76 20.07
N HIS A 261 15.40 8.51 21.02
CA HIS A 261 16.83 8.77 21.12
C HIS A 261 17.27 8.44 22.56
N ALA A 262 18.13 7.44 22.73
CA ALA A 262 18.57 6.95 24.05
C ALA A 262 17.41 6.76 25.05
N ASP A 263 16.34 6.06 24.63
CA ASP A 263 15.09 5.81 25.37
C ASP A 263 14.23 7.05 25.68
N ALA A 264 14.66 8.25 25.27
CA ALA A 264 13.86 9.47 25.33
C ALA A 264 13.05 9.67 24.05
N LEU A 265 11.79 10.12 24.19
CA LEU A 265 10.96 10.52 23.07
C LEU A 265 11.49 11.84 22.48
N TRP A 266 12.19 11.75 21.34
CA TRP A 266 12.74 12.91 20.64
C TRP A 266 11.69 13.59 19.75
N GLY A 267 10.86 12.78 19.09
CA GLY A 267 9.86 13.26 18.16
C GLY A 267 8.92 12.17 17.68
N LEU A 268 8.08 12.51 16.70
CA LEU A 268 7.15 11.61 16.05
C LEU A 268 7.36 11.67 14.54
N LEU A 269 7.32 10.52 13.89
CA LEU A 269 7.15 10.42 12.45
C LEU A 269 5.66 10.23 12.18
N VAL A 270 5.07 11.16 11.45
CA VAL A 270 3.62 11.25 11.24
C VAL A 270 3.29 11.14 9.77
N VAL A 271 2.31 10.30 9.44
CA VAL A 271 1.78 10.11 8.10
C VAL A 271 0.29 10.42 8.11
N ASN A 272 -0.17 11.24 7.17
CA ASN A 272 -1.58 11.63 7.06
C ASN A 272 -2.17 11.29 5.70
N GLN A 273 -3.44 10.92 5.72
CA GLN A 273 -4.33 10.97 4.56
C GLN A 273 -5.33 12.11 4.80
N CYS A 274 -5.38 13.10 3.92
CA CYS A 274 -6.34 14.21 3.98
C CYS A 274 -7.56 13.94 3.09
N SER A 275 -7.35 13.24 1.98
CA SER A 275 -8.37 13.01 0.95
C SER A 275 -9.51 12.09 1.38
N ALA A 276 -9.23 11.03 2.13
CA ALA A 276 -10.21 10.00 2.50
C ALA A 276 -9.78 9.21 3.75
N PRO A 277 -10.69 8.45 4.38
CA PRO A 277 -10.32 7.42 5.34
C PRO A 277 -9.34 6.42 4.72
N ARG A 278 -8.43 5.90 5.54
CA ARG A 278 -7.43 4.95 5.09
C ARG A 278 -7.18 3.89 6.15
N GLN A 279 -7.43 2.64 5.79
CA GLN A 279 -7.04 1.51 6.63
C GLN A 279 -5.54 1.27 6.50
N TRP A 280 -4.78 1.60 7.53
CA TRP A 280 -3.34 1.35 7.60
C TRP A 280 -3.05 -0.16 7.64
N GLN A 281 -2.25 -0.64 6.70
CA GLN A 281 -1.87 -2.03 6.60
C GLN A 281 -0.71 -2.34 7.57
N PRO A 282 -0.63 -3.56 8.12
CA PRO A 282 0.47 -3.95 9.02
C PRO A 282 1.85 -3.69 8.44
N LEU A 283 2.02 -3.91 7.12
CA LEU A 283 3.28 -3.66 6.42
C LEU A 283 3.72 -2.19 6.45
N GLU A 284 2.76 -1.26 6.37
CA GLU A 284 3.02 0.18 6.41
C GLU A 284 3.46 0.61 7.81
N ILE A 285 2.79 0.05 8.83
CA ILE A 285 3.11 0.29 10.24
C ILE A 285 4.52 -0.23 10.56
N ASP A 286 4.83 -1.46 10.12
CA ASP A 286 6.14 -2.07 10.34
C ASP A 286 7.26 -1.29 9.67
N LEU A 287 7.06 -0.82 8.43
CA LEU A 287 8.02 0.04 7.74
C LEU A 287 8.29 1.32 8.53
N LEU A 288 7.24 2.05 8.94
CA LEU A 288 7.39 3.29 9.68
C LEU A 288 8.15 3.08 10.99
N LYS A 289 7.84 2.00 11.71
CA LYS A 289 8.50 1.63 12.95
C LYS A 289 10.00 1.37 12.75
N GLU A 290 10.35 0.63 11.70
CA GLU A 290 11.75 0.36 11.35
C GLU A 290 12.49 1.66 11.01
N LEU A 291 11.89 2.53 10.20
CA LEU A 291 12.48 3.82 9.84
C LEU A 291 12.62 4.76 11.03
N ALA A 292 11.64 4.82 11.92
CA ALA A 292 11.74 5.63 13.14
C ALA A 292 12.87 5.13 14.06
N THR A 293 13.11 3.82 14.10
CA THR A 293 14.26 3.23 14.81
C THR A 293 15.59 3.66 14.18
N GLN A 294 15.71 3.59 12.85
CA GLN A 294 16.90 4.03 12.12
C GLN A 294 17.17 5.52 12.31
N LEU A 295 16.13 6.36 12.30
CA LEU A 295 16.24 7.80 12.59
C LEU A 295 16.74 8.06 14.01
N GLY A 296 16.26 7.30 15.00
CA GLY A 296 16.75 7.38 16.38
C GLY A 296 18.26 7.13 16.49
N ILE A 297 18.77 6.15 15.73
CA ILE A 297 20.20 5.83 15.66
C ILE A 297 20.98 6.96 14.94
N ALA A 298 20.44 7.48 13.84
CA ALA A 298 21.06 8.57 13.09
C ALA A 298 21.19 9.85 13.93
N LEU A 299 20.16 10.17 14.73
CA LEU A 299 20.18 11.28 15.69
C LEU A 299 21.33 11.14 16.69
N GLN A 300 21.50 9.94 17.24
CA GLN A 300 22.57 9.64 18.19
C GLN A 300 23.96 9.83 17.57
N GLN A 301 24.11 9.43 16.31
CA GLN A 301 25.37 9.57 15.59
C GLN A 301 25.70 11.04 15.28
N ALA A 302 24.72 11.83 14.85
CA ALA A 302 24.88 13.25 14.57
C ALA A 302 25.27 14.03 15.85
N GLU A 303 24.62 13.75 16.98
CA GLU A 303 24.91 14.42 18.25
C GLU A 303 26.33 14.10 18.76
N LEU A 304 26.75 12.83 18.72
CA LEU A 304 28.10 12.42 19.13
C LEU A 304 29.19 13.10 18.29
N TYR A 305 28.96 13.27 17.00
CA TYR A 305 29.90 13.96 16.12
C TYR A 305 30.01 15.45 16.43
N GLN A 306 28.87 16.10 16.69
CA GLN A 306 28.82 17.52 17.03
C GLN A 306 29.55 17.80 18.35
N GLN A 307 29.38 16.94 19.37
CA GLN A 307 30.12 17.00 20.62
C GLN A 307 31.64 16.82 20.42
N ALA A 308 32.05 15.89 19.54
CA ALA A 308 33.47 15.68 19.24
C ALA A 308 34.11 16.91 18.56
N LEU A 309 33.38 17.59 17.67
CA LEU A 309 33.84 18.83 17.04
C LEU A 309 33.98 19.97 18.06
N GLU A 310 33.00 20.16 18.94
CA GLU A 310 33.05 21.19 19.99
C GLU A 310 34.22 20.97 20.96
N HIS A 311 34.48 19.71 21.34
CA HIS A 311 35.58 19.34 22.21
C HIS A 311 36.96 19.53 21.55
N HIS A 312 37.05 19.42 20.22
CA HIS A 312 38.28 19.71 19.48
C HIS A 312 38.55 21.22 19.38
N HIS A 313 37.50 22.04 19.29
CA HIS A 313 37.61 23.50 19.26
C HIS A 313 37.93 24.14 20.61
N HIS A 314 37.61 23.50 21.74
CA HIS A 314 37.96 23.99 23.09
C HIS A 314 39.39 23.66 23.54
N HIS A 315 40.11 22.79 22.81
CA HIS A 315 41.48 22.39 23.13
C HIS A 315 42.56 23.07 22.25
N HIS A 316 42.17 24.02 21.41
CA HIS A 316 43.05 24.88 20.61
C HIS A 316 42.97 26.34 21.06
#